data_AF-A0AAD7Z070-F1
#
_entry.id   AF-A0AAD7Z070-F1
#
_cell.length_a   1.000
_cell.length_b   1.000
_cell.length_c   1.000
_cell.angle_alpha   90.00
_cell.angle_beta   90.00
_cell.angle_gamma   90.00
#
_symmetry.space_group_name_H-M   'P 1'
#
loop_
_entity.id
_entity.type
_entity.pdbx_description
1 polymer ?
#
loop_
_entity_poly.entity_id
_entity_poly.type
_entity_poly.pdbx_seq_one_letter_code
_entity_poly.pdbx_strand_id
1 'polypeptide(L)'
;MANIMDLSTEDKLEYHFFPVSSGSVQFKVRTPNDAHIALTMGPQESDPMIEVFLGGWGNTKSVIRRNRTKPEKVEIETPNILNGGEFRGFWIRWDSGIISAGREGEAIPFLSWADPEPFPIAFVGVCTGWGATGTWKIEVPPSAPVAAPLYAAPPGYPGYPGVTPAFNAPPQGLAGIGNWVDASAGQIPPGAVVGGQDCNGEPLYVARAQHEGALIPGKLCASHGCAFVPWGGQEHGKPEYQVLVGGPNNWVRTNGSNVPPGAFPGGQSEDGEPLFVGRVNHEGSLTTGKVQQSHGVCYISFAGQELGFPDYEVLMP
;
A
#
# COMPACT_ATOMS: atom_id res chain seq x y z
N MET A 1 -2.11 18.70 5.76
CA MET A 1 -3.54 18.89 5.44
C MET A 1 -4.01 17.59 4.80
N ALA A 2 -5.13 17.02 5.24
CA ALA A 2 -5.68 15.83 4.58
C ALA A 2 -6.17 16.22 3.18
N ASN A 3 -5.87 15.41 2.16
CA ASN A 3 -6.49 15.61 0.85
C ASN A 3 -7.92 15.06 0.93
N ILE A 4 -8.89 15.87 0.52
CA ILE A 4 -10.28 15.45 0.47
C ILE A 4 -10.59 15.12 -0.98
N MET A 5 -11.00 13.89 -1.24
CA MET A 5 -11.56 13.47 -2.52
C MET A 5 -13.08 13.65 -2.49
N ASP A 6 -13.60 14.53 -3.34
CA ASP A 6 -15.03 14.67 -3.57
C ASP A 6 -15.48 13.65 -4.64
N LEU A 7 -16.51 12.86 -4.33
CA LEU A 7 -17.07 11.84 -5.22
C LEU A 7 -18.59 11.87 -5.18
N SER A 8 -19.25 11.63 -6.31
CA SER A 8 -20.70 11.41 -6.36
C SER A 8 -21.00 10.00 -6.84
N THR A 9 -22.00 9.36 -6.24
CA THR A 9 -22.46 8.02 -6.59
C THR A 9 -23.91 8.08 -7.05
N GLU A 10 -24.18 7.40 -8.17
CA GLU A 10 -25.53 7.30 -8.75
C GLU A 10 -26.37 6.26 -8.01
N ASP A 11 -27.65 6.18 -8.36
CA ASP A 11 -28.58 5.15 -7.91
C ASP A 11 -28.28 3.81 -8.61
N LYS A 12 -27.13 3.22 -8.30
CA LYS A 12 -26.66 1.93 -8.81
C LYS A 12 -25.59 1.34 -7.90
N LEU A 13 -25.57 0.01 -7.83
CA LEU A 13 -24.53 -0.75 -7.14
C LEU A 13 -23.24 -0.83 -7.98
N GLU A 14 -22.59 0.32 -8.16
CA GLU A 14 -21.30 0.41 -8.83
C GLU A 14 -20.30 1.07 -7.89
N TYR A 15 -19.33 0.28 -7.41
CA TYR A 15 -18.32 0.76 -6.48
C TYR A 15 -17.25 1.59 -7.18
N HIS A 16 -16.99 2.76 -6.63
CA HIS A 16 -15.82 3.56 -6.97
C HIS A 16 -14.70 3.22 -5.99
N PHE A 17 -13.72 2.46 -6.47
CA PHE A 17 -12.56 2.05 -5.67
C PHE A 17 -11.47 3.12 -5.66
N PHE A 18 -10.87 3.30 -4.49
CA PHE A 18 -9.67 4.10 -4.30
C PHE A 18 -8.71 3.37 -3.37
N PRO A 19 -7.39 3.55 -3.58
CA PRO A 19 -6.40 2.88 -2.74
C PRO A 19 -6.44 3.45 -1.33
N VAL A 20 -6.24 2.59 -0.35
CA VAL A 20 -6.07 2.95 1.06
C VAL A 20 -4.75 2.38 1.56
N SER A 21 -4.07 3.14 2.40
CA SER A 21 -2.71 2.84 2.89
C SER A 21 -2.61 2.87 4.42
N SER A 22 -3.69 3.25 5.08
CA SER A 22 -3.87 3.22 6.52
C SER A 22 -4.82 2.08 6.88
N GLY A 23 -4.71 1.51 8.07
CA GLY A 23 -5.69 0.58 8.67
C GLY A 23 -7.06 1.22 8.96
N SER A 24 -7.40 2.30 8.26
CA SER A 24 -8.61 3.09 8.46
C SER A 24 -8.92 3.96 7.26
N VAL A 25 -10.20 4.23 7.03
CA VAL A 25 -10.70 5.26 6.14
C VAL A 25 -11.64 6.18 6.91
N GLN A 26 -11.50 7.49 6.71
CA GLN A 26 -12.45 8.49 7.20
C GLN A 26 -13.16 9.11 6.01
N PHE A 27 -14.47 9.28 6.13
CA PHE A 27 -15.25 9.88 5.07
C PHE A 27 -16.47 10.59 5.63
N LYS A 28 -17.00 11.54 4.87
CA LYS A 28 -18.32 12.12 5.08
C LYS A 28 -19.19 11.77 3.90
N VAL A 29 -20.44 11.44 4.16
CA VAL A 29 -21.42 11.14 3.12
C VAL A 29 -22.70 11.92 3.37
N ARG A 30 -23.29 12.44 2.30
CA ARG A 30 -24.64 13.00 2.27
C ARG A 30 -25.47 12.13 1.34
N THR A 31 -26.36 11.34 1.93
CA THR A 31 -27.25 10.41 1.23
C THR A 31 -28.41 10.03 2.15
N PRO A 32 -29.64 9.79 1.64
CA PRO A 32 -30.77 9.47 2.49
C PRO A 32 -30.70 8.07 3.14
N ASN A 33 -30.03 7.10 2.51
CA ASN A 33 -29.92 5.71 2.95
C ASN A 33 -28.82 4.96 2.16
N ASP A 34 -28.53 3.72 2.59
CA ASP A 34 -27.78 2.70 1.84
C ASP A 34 -26.39 3.15 1.36
N ALA A 35 -25.56 3.66 2.28
CA ALA A 35 -24.15 3.93 2.01
C ALA A 35 -23.35 2.62 2.10
N HIS A 36 -22.76 2.18 1.00
CA HIS A 36 -22.06 0.91 0.87
C HIS A 36 -20.55 1.15 0.81
N ILE A 37 -19.80 0.39 1.61
CA ILE A 37 -18.35 0.44 1.64
C ILE A 37 -17.80 -0.98 1.45
N ALA A 38 -16.98 -1.17 0.43
CA ALA A 38 -16.27 -2.40 0.13
C ALA A 38 -14.81 -2.30 0.59
N LEU A 39 -14.29 -3.34 1.23
CA LEU A 39 -12.88 -3.50 1.60
C LEU A 39 -12.35 -4.71 0.82
N THR A 40 -11.38 -4.46 -0.07
CA THR A 40 -10.89 -5.45 -1.03
C THR A 40 -9.36 -5.41 -1.15
N MET A 41 -8.80 -6.47 -1.76
CA MET A 41 -7.37 -6.55 -2.09
C MET A 41 -7.00 -5.78 -3.36
N GLY A 42 -7.96 -5.52 -4.24
CA GLY A 42 -7.76 -4.84 -5.53
C GLY A 42 -8.85 -3.79 -5.82
N PRO A 43 -8.68 -2.98 -6.88
CA PRO A 43 -9.59 -1.87 -7.25
C PRO A 43 -10.90 -2.35 -7.90
N GLN A 44 -11.38 -3.52 -7.50
CA GLN A 44 -12.56 -4.17 -8.04
C GLN A 44 -13.16 -5.10 -6.98
N GLU A 45 -14.39 -5.50 -7.22
CA GLU A 45 -15.06 -6.48 -6.36
C GLU A 45 -14.44 -7.87 -6.58
N SER A 46 -13.92 -8.47 -5.52
CA SER A 46 -13.16 -9.74 -5.58
C SER A 46 -13.23 -10.46 -4.25
N ASP A 47 -13.33 -11.79 -4.23
CA ASP A 47 -13.18 -12.54 -2.99
C ASP A 47 -11.69 -12.71 -2.63
N PRO A 48 -11.27 -12.52 -1.37
CA PRO A 48 -12.10 -12.11 -0.23
C PRO A 48 -12.44 -10.61 -0.24
N MET A 49 -13.69 -10.30 0.13
CA MET A 49 -14.25 -8.95 0.23
C MET A 49 -15.05 -8.80 1.51
N ILE A 50 -14.91 -7.66 2.17
CA ILE A 50 -15.75 -7.27 3.31
C ILE A 50 -16.58 -6.07 2.89
N GLU A 51 -17.86 -6.10 3.23
CA GLU A 51 -18.79 -5.03 2.95
C GLU A 51 -19.30 -4.48 4.27
N VAL A 52 -19.25 -3.16 4.42
CA VAL A 52 -19.86 -2.41 5.51
C VAL A 52 -20.99 -1.58 4.91
N PHE A 53 -22.21 -1.83 5.37
CA PHE A 53 -23.38 -1.06 4.98
C PHE A 53 -23.76 -0.15 6.13
N LEU A 54 -23.89 1.14 5.84
CA LEU A 54 -24.39 2.13 6.79
C LEU A 54 -25.78 2.57 6.34
N GLY A 55 -26.71 2.63 7.29
CA GLY A 55 -28.09 3.06 7.01
C GLY A 55 -28.78 2.26 5.91
N GLY A 56 -28.55 0.95 5.87
CA GLY A 56 -29.28 0.03 5.01
C GLY A 56 -30.74 -0.13 5.43
N TRP A 57 -31.53 -0.80 4.58
CA TRP A 57 -32.98 -1.01 4.79
C TRP A 57 -33.73 0.30 5.06
N GLY A 58 -33.49 1.31 4.22
CA GLY A 58 -34.13 2.61 4.37
C GLY A 58 -33.63 3.37 5.60
N ASN A 59 -32.32 3.33 5.85
CA ASN A 59 -31.67 4.05 6.96
C ASN A 59 -32.06 3.54 8.35
N THR A 60 -32.26 2.24 8.50
CA THR A 60 -32.65 1.62 9.77
C THR A 60 -31.55 0.78 10.42
N LYS A 61 -30.62 0.23 9.63
CA LYS A 61 -29.62 -0.73 10.12
C LYS A 61 -28.23 -0.50 9.52
N SER A 62 -27.21 -0.98 10.19
CA SER A 62 -25.84 -1.08 9.66
C SER A 62 -25.32 -2.51 9.84
N VAL A 63 -24.62 -3.05 8.85
CA VAL A 63 -24.21 -4.46 8.86
C VAL A 63 -22.80 -4.64 8.29
N ILE A 64 -22.12 -5.71 8.72
CA ILE A 64 -20.89 -6.21 8.10
C ILE A 64 -21.21 -7.52 7.39
N ARG A 65 -20.80 -7.65 6.14
CA ARG A 65 -20.95 -8.85 5.31
C ARG A 65 -19.61 -9.27 4.72
N ARG A 66 -19.45 -10.57 4.46
CA ARG A 66 -18.26 -11.12 3.78
C ARG A 66 -18.67 -11.81 2.49
N ASN A 67 -17.93 -11.56 1.41
CA ASN A 67 -18.05 -12.20 0.10
C ASN A 67 -19.49 -12.23 -0.43
N ARG A 68 -20.28 -11.17 -0.16
CA ARG A 68 -21.70 -11.08 -0.52
C ARG A 68 -22.57 -12.25 -0.02
N THR A 69 -22.11 -12.96 1.01
CA THR A 69 -22.80 -14.13 1.57
C THR A 69 -23.78 -13.73 2.68
N LYS A 70 -24.91 -14.44 2.77
CA LYS A 70 -25.85 -14.35 3.88
C LYS A 70 -25.68 -15.55 4.83
N PRO A 71 -25.96 -15.41 6.14
CA PRO A 71 -26.33 -14.18 6.83
C PRO A 71 -25.16 -13.22 6.99
N GLU A 72 -25.49 -11.95 7.20
CA GLU A 72 -24.57 -10.89 7.60
C GLU A 72 -23.82 -11.29 8.88
N LYS A 73 -22.55 -10.89 9.00
CA LYS A 73 -21.69 -11.28 10.12
C LYS A 73 -22.04 -10.51 11.39
N VAL A 74 -22.44 -9.25 11.24
CA VAL A 74 -22.93 -8.39 12.32
C VAL A 74 -24.04 -7.52 11.75
N GLU A 75 -25.10 -7.34 12.54
CA GLU A 75 -26.21 -6.44 12.27
C GLU A 75 -26.51 -5.61 13.52
N ILE A 76 -26.66 -4.30 13.36
CA ILE A 76 -27.06 -3.40 14.45
C ILE A 76 -28.07 -2.37 13.95
N GLU A 77 -29.05 -2.03 14.79
CA GLU A 77 -30.02 -0.97 14.50
C GLU A 77 -29.34 0.41 14.60
N THR A 78 -29.44 1.17 13.52
CA THR A 78 -28.87 2.51 13.40
C THR A 78 -29.86 3.44 12.70
N PRO A 79 -31.04 3.69 13.31
CA PRO A 79 -32.08 4.48 12.68
C PRO A 79 -31.61 5.91 12.44
N ASN A 80 -31.85 6.40 11.23
CA ASN A 80 -31.50 7.75 10.80
C ASN A 80 -30.00 8.06 10.94
N ILE A 81 -29.11 7.08 10.72
CA ILE A 81 -27.66 7.32 10.81
C ILE A 81 -27.16 8.17 9.64
N LEU A 82 -27.72 7.99 8.45
CA LEU A 82 -27.47 8.81 7.24
C LEU A 82 -28.46 9.97 7.12
N ASN A 83 -28.14 10.96 6.27
CA ASN A 83 -29.00 12.10 6.00
C ASN A 83 -28.77 12.66 4.57
N GLY A 84 -29.86 12.90 3.83
CA GLY A 84 -29.79 13.42 2.46
C GLY A 84 -29.57 14.94 2.36
N GLY A 85 -29.82 15.69 3.43
CA GLY A 85 -29.67 17.15 3.49
C GLY A 85 -28.31 17.64 3.97
N GLU A 86 -27.56 16.83 4.73
CA GLU A 86 -26.28 17.21 5.35
C GLU A 86 -25.21 16.12 5.24
N PHE A 87 -23.94 16.52 5.29
CA PHE A 87 -22.84 15.57 5.38
C PHE A 87 -22.75 15.00 6.80
N ARG A 88 -22.65 13.68 6.90
CA ARG A 88 -22.35 12.99 8.16
C ARG A 88 -21.06 12.21 8.04
N GLY A 89 -20.19 12.35 9.03
CA GLY A 89 -18.87 11.75 9.05
C GLY A 89 -18.85 10.40 9.74
N PHE A 90 -18.05 9.50 9.20
CA PHE A 90 -17.83 8.14 9.68
C PHE A 90 -16.38 7.74 9.51
N TRP A 91 -15.99 6.71 10.26
CA TRP A 91 -14.74 6.01 10.05
C TRP A 91 -14.98 4.51 10.00
N ILE A 92 -14.19 3.83 9.19
CA ILE A 92 -14.06 2.37 9.21
C ILE A 92 -12.59 2.06 9.49
N ARG A 93 -12.33 1.12 10.39
CA ARG A 93 -10.99 0.70 10.82
C ARG A 93 -10.84 -0.80 10.68
N TRP A 94 -9.67 -1.23 10.26
CA TRP A 94 -9.23 -2.62 10.22
C TRP A 94 -7.85 -2.73 10.84
N ASP A 95 -7.80 -3.37 11.99
CA ASP A 95 -6.56 -3.61 12.72
C ASP A 95 -6.62 -4.99 13.38
N SER A 96 -5.52 -5.74 13.32
CA SER A 96 -5.40 -7.04 14.00
C SER A 96 -6.55 -8.02 13.71
N GLY A 97 -7.08 -8.00 12.49
CA GLY A 97 -8.22 -8.83 12.07
C GLY A 97 -9.59 -8.34 12.53
N ILE A 98 -9.70 -7.17 13.16
CA ILE A 98 -10.96 -6.59 13.61
C ILE A 98 -11.40 -5.49 12.64
N ILE A 99 -12.59 -5.65 12.06
CA ILE A 99 -13.25 -4.62 11.25
C ILE A 99 -14.25 -3.88 12.13
N SER A 100 -14.15 -2.56 12.19
CA SER A 100 -15.04 -1.73 13.00
C SER A 100 -15.44 -0.44 12.30
N ALA A 101 -16.62 0.08 12.63
CA ALA A 101 -17.13 1.34 12.13
C ALA A 101 -17.69 2.21 13.25
N GLY A 102 -17.47 3.52 13.15
CA GLY A 102 -17.92 4.52 14.11
C GLY A 102 -18.24 5.87 13.46
N ARG A 103 -18.78 6.80 14.25
CA ARG A 103 -19.10 8.15 13.80
C ARG A 103 -17.89 9.06 13.92
N GLU A 104 -17.80 10.08 13.06
CA GLU A 104 -16.81 11.15 13.19
C GLU A 104 -16.88 11.77 14.60
N GLY A 105 -15.73 11.90 15.25
CA GLY A 105 -15.63 12.40 16.63
C GLY A 105 -15.89 11.37 17.73
N GLU A 106 -16.46 10.19 17.41
CA GLU A 106 -16.64 9.09 18.36
C GLU A 106 -15.46 8.13 18.27
N ALA A 107 -14.79 7.86 19.40
CA ALA A 107 -13.70 6.88 19.45
C ALA A 107 -14.21 5.43 19.52
N ILE A 108 -15.43 5.23 20.03
CA ILE A 108 -16.03 3.92 20.25
C ILE A 108 -16.79 3.50 18.98
N PRO A 109 -16.52 2.32 18.40
CA PRO A 109 -17.30 1.84 17.26
C PRO A 109 -18.73 1.48 17.69
N PHE A 110 -19.71 1.75 16.83
CA PHE A 110 -21.06 1.20 16.98
C PHE A 110 -21.19 -0.18 16.29
N LEU A 111 -20.24 -0.54 15.43
CA LEU A 111 -20.24 -1.79 14.67
C LEU A 111 -18.82 -2.39 14.70
N SER A 112 -18.69 -3.67 15.06
CA SER A 112 -17.38 -4.33 15.14
C SER A 112 -17.50 -5.84 14.90
N TRP A 113 -16.56 -6.42 14.18
CA TRP A 113 -16.49 -7.84 13.88
C TRP A 113 -15.03 -8.32 13.84
N ALA A 114 -14.74 -9.47 14.46
CA ALA A 114 -13.45 -10.14 14.34
C ALA A 114 -13.50 -11.13 13.18
N ASP A 115 -12.67 -10.90 12.17
CA ASP A 115 -12.52 -11.76 11.01
C ASP A 115 -11.73 -13.03 11.39
N PRO A 116 -12.30 -14.24 11.23
CA PRO A 116 -11.58 -15.49 11.49
C PRO A 116 -10.47 -15.80 10.46
N GLU A 117 -10.52 -15.20 9.28
CA GLU A 117 -9.56 -15.35 8.19
C GLU A 117 -9.24 -13.96 7.58
N PRO A 118 -8.47 -13.11 8.30
CA PRO A 118 -8.14 -11.77 7.83
C PRO A 118 -7.34 -11.81 6.52
N PHE A 119 -7.57 -10.81 5.68
CA PHE A 119 -6.81 -10.61 4.44
C PHE A 119 -6.35 -9.15 4.32
N PRO A 120 -5.30 -8.86 3.52
CA PRO A 120 -4.83 -7.49 3.32
C PRO A 120 -5.89 -6.63 2.63
N ILE A 121 -6.31 -5.53 3.26
CA ILE A 121 -7.20 -4.54 2.64
C ILE A 121 -6.32 -3.44 2.03
N ALA A 122 -6.38 -3.31 0.71
CA ALA A 122 -5.60 -2.33 -0.04
C ALA A 122 -6.47 -1.29 -0.76
N PHE A 123 -7.76 -1.60 -0.96
CA PHE A 123 -8.71 -0.70 -1.61
C PHE A 123 -9.99 -0.58 -0.80
N VAL A 124 -10.55 0.62 -0.85
CA VAL A 124 -11.90 0.91 -0.38
C VAL A 124 -12.74 1.28 -1.58
N GLY A 125 -13.85 0.57 -1.77
CA GLY A 125 -14.90 0.94 -2.71
C GLY A 125 -16.02 1.65 -1.99
N VAL A 126 -16.58 2.71 -2.57
CA VAL A 126 -17.83 3.30 -2.07
C VAL A 126 -18.89 3.35 -3.17
N CYS A 127 -20.15 3.12 -2.78
CA CYS A 127 -21.31 3.37 -3.62
C CYS A 127 -22.55 3.67 -2.76
N THR A 128 -23.62 4.12 -3.40
CA THR A 128 -24.96 4.15 -2.79
C THR A 128 -25.80 3.03 -3.38
N GLY A 129 -26.55 2.33 -2.52
CA GLY A 129 -27.47 1.27 -2.93
C GLY A 129 -28.67 1.79 -3.73
N TRP A 130 -29.49 0.85 -4.22
CA TRP A 130 -30.69 1.17 -5.00
C TRP A 130 -31.67 2.05 -4.21
N GLY A 131 -32.15 3.13 -4.82
CA GLY A 131 -33.04 4.14 -4.23
C GLY A 131 -32.32 5.33 -3.59
N ALA A 132 -31.00 5.44 -3.70
CA ALA A 132 -30.22 6.55 -3.15
C ALA A 132 -29.09 7.01 -4.08
N THR A 133 -28.86 8.33 -4.09
CA THR A 133 -27.63 8.94 -4.61
C THR A 133 -26.80 9.47 -3.45
N GLY A 134 -25.49 9.53 -3.61
CA GLY A 134 -24.58 9.94 -2.55
C GLY A 134 -23.60 11.01 -3.01
N THR A 135 -23.32 11.98 -2.14
CA THR A 135 -22.14 12.84 -2.27
C THR A 135 -21.18 12.49 -1.14
N TRP A 136 -19.93 12.20 -1.47
CA TRP A 136 -18.91 11.69 -0.56
C TRP A 136 -17.73 12.66 -0.50
N LYS A 137 -17.17 12.80 0.69
CA LYS A 137 -15.91 13.48 0.98
C LYS A 137 -15.01 12.50 1.69
N ILE A 138 -14.03 11.97 0.99
CA ILE A 138 -13.19 10.90 1.50
C ILE A 138 -11.84 11.50 1.84
N GLU A 139 -11.40 11.29 3.07
CA GLU A 139 -10.04 11.64 3.45
C GLU A 139 -9.11 10.63 2.81
N VAL A 140 -8.43 11.09 1.76
CA VAL A 140 -7.38 10.34 1.10
C VAL A 140 -6.02 10.87 1.57
N PRO A 141 -5.00 10.00 1.65
CA PRO A 141 -3.65 10.47 1.90
C PRO A 141 -3.28 11.56 0.88
N PRO A 142 -2.49 12.57 1.27
CA PRO A 142 -2.02 13.57 0.32
C PRO A 142 -1.32 12.88 -0.86
N SER A 143 -1.76 13.21 -2.07
CA SER A 143 -1.04 12.88 -3.30
C SER A 143 0.29 13.63 -3.28
N ALA A 144 1.40 12.91 -3.46
CA ALA A 144 2.74 13.49 -3.46
C ALA A 144 2.89 14.55 -4.58
N PRO A 145 3.64 15.63 -4.35
CA PRO A 145 3.92 16.63 -5.37
C PRO A 145 4.74 16.04 -6.52
N VAL A 146 4.55 16.62 -7.71
CA VAL A 146 5.28 16.34 -8.94
C VAL A 146 6.78 16.55 -8.73
N ALA A 147 7.61 15.64 -9.26
CA ALA A 147 9.05 15.61 -9.11
C ALA A 147 9.71 16.98 -9.37
N ALA A 148 10.47 17.48 -8.39
CA ALA A 148 11.43 18.55 -8.62
C ALA A 148 12.73 17.94 -9.15
N PRO A 149 13.29 18.45 -10.25
CA PRO A 149 14.60 18.00 -10.71
C PRO A 149 15.70 18.67 -9.86
N LEU A 150 16.82 17.96 -9.70
CA LEU A 150 18.16 18.46 -9.36
C LEU A 150 18.53 18.71 -7.87
N TYR A 151 19.45 17.87 -7.34
CA TYR A 151 20.84 18.19 -6.91
C TYR A 151 21.33 17.68 -5.53
N ALA A 152 22.59 17.20 -5.58
CA ALA A 152 23.72 17.30 -4.63
C ALA A 152 23.58 16.81 -3.18
N ALA A 153 24.48 15.88 -2.82
CA ALA A 153 24.70 15.42 -1.45
C ALA A 153 25.09 16.58 -0.49
N PRO A 154 24.54 16.64 0.73
CA PRO A 154 24.98 17.58 1.75
C PRO A 154 26.41 17.29 2.23
N PRO A 155 27.26 18.30 2.47
CA PRO A 155 28.59 18.09 3.02
C PRO A 155 28.54 17.86 4.53
N GLY A 156 29.14 16.76 5.01
CA GLY A 156 29.59 16.66 6.40
C GLY A 156 29.40 15.36 7.20
N TYR A 157 29.07 14.21 6.59
CA TYR A 157 28.97 12.97 7.39
C TYR A 157 30.34 12.24 7.50
N PRO A 158 30.81 11.88 8.70
CA PRO A 158 32.07 11.15 8.86
C PRO A 158 31.91 9.71 8.36
N GLY A 159 32.77 9.31 7.41
CA GLY A 159 32.81 7.94 6.90
C GLY A 159 33.13 6.93 8.00
N TYR A 160 32.39 5.83 8.02
CA TYR A 160 32.71 4.70 8.88
C TYR A 160 33.78 3.82 8.22
N PRO A 161 34.88 3.47 8.91
CA PRO A 161 35.98 2.74 8.32
C PRO A 161 35.76 1.22 8.36
N GLY A 162 35.88 0.59 7.19
CA GLY A 162 36.63 -0.65 6.98
C GLY A 162 36.06 -1.97 7.51
N VAL A 163 35.56 -2.80 6.58
CA VAL A 163 35.89 -4.24 6.52
C VAL A 163 35.66 -4.76 5.09
N THR A 164 36.67 -5.45 4.54
CA THR A 164 36.66 -6.18 3.26
C THR A 164 36.54 -7.71 3.53
N PRO A 165 36.50 -8.59 2.51
CA PRO A 165 35.28 -9.15 1.94
C PRO A 165 35.16 -10.66 2.24
N ALA A 166 33.95 -11.12 2.59
CA ALA A 166 33.65 -12.54 2.54
C ALA A 166 32.17 -12.77 2.26
N PHE A 167 31.91 -13.43 1.14
CA PHE A 167 30.65 -14.10 0.81
C PHE A 167 30.24 -14.99 1.99
N ASN A 168 29.19 -14.61 2.73
CA ASN A 168 28.19 -15.52 3.28
C ASN A 168 27.23 -14.79 4.21
N ALA A 169 25.95 -14.91 3.87
CA ALA A 169 24.75 -14.73 4.71
C ALA A 169 24.58 -13.39 5.46
N PRO A 170 23.34 -12.86 5.54
CA PRO A 170 23.07 -11.76 6.44
C PRO A 170 23.43 -12.16 7.88
N PRO A 171 23.92 -11.21 8.70
CA PRO A 171 24.29 -11.47 10.09
C PRO A 171 23.13 -12.13 10.84
N GLN A 172 23.45 -13.24 11.52
CA GLN A 172 22.54 -14.05 12.31
C GLN A 172 21.89 -13.17 13.40
N GLY A 173 20.61 -12.83 13.23
CA GLY A 173 19.87 -12.03 14.21
C GLY A 173 18.38 -11.81 13.90
N LEU A 174 17.91 -12.02 12.68
CA LEU A 174 16.49 -11.94 12.29
C LEU A 174 16.07 -13.13 11.40
N ALA A 175 16.44 -14.35 11.82
CA ALA A 175 15.95 -15.57 11.18
C ALA A 175 14.42 -15.66 11.41
N GLY A 176 13.62 -15.40 10.36
CA GLY A 176 12.17 -15.60 10.41
C GLY A 176 11.29 -14.73 9.50
N ILE A 177 11.84 -13.69 8.86
CA ILE A 177 11.04 -12.75 8.05
C ILE A 177 11.46 -12.76 6.56
N GLY A 178 10.81 -13.58 5.74
CA GLY A 178 11.02 -13.59 4.28
C GLY A 178 12.29 -14.25 3.75
N ASN A 179 12.16 -14.88 2.58
CA ASN A 179 13.24 -15.56 1.86
C ASN A 179 13.44 -14.92 0.48
N TRP A 180 14.69 -14.65 0.11
CA TRP A 180 15.03 -14.25 -1.25
C TRP A 180 15.22 -15.51 -2.10
N VAL A 181 14.38 -15.69 -3.11
CA VAL A 181 14.37 -16.87 -3.98
C VAL A 181 14.87 -16.48 -5.36
N ASP A 182 15.88 -17.17 -5.86
CA ASP A 182 16.39 -16.98 -7.22
C ASP A 182 15.30 -17.30 -8.25
N ALA A 183 15.15 -16.41 -9.23
CA ALA A 183 14.18 -16.51 -10.30
C ALA A 183 14.76 -15.87 -11.57
N SER A 184 14.14 -16.19 -12.71
CA SER A 184 14.54 -15.63 -13.99
C SER A 184 13.38 -15.53 -14.97
N ALA A 185 13.55 -14.76 -16.03
CA ALA A 185 12.63 -14.73 -17.18
C ALA A 185 11.15 -14.47 -16.80
N GLY A 186 10.89 -13.61 -15.81
CA GLY A 186 9.53 -13.28 -15.37
C GLY A 186 8.90 -14.28 -14.40
N GLN A 187 9.63 -15.31 -13.98
CA GLN A 187 9.13 -16.27 -12.99
C GLN A 187 8.80 -15.58 -11.66
N ILE A 188 7.62 -15.92 -11.14
CA ILE A 188 7.12 -15.48 -9.84
C ILE A 188 7.02 -16.71 -8.93
N PRO A 189 7.87 -16.85 -7.91
CA PRO A 189 7.76 -17.92 -6.93
C PRO A 189 6.44 -17.83 -6.12
N PRO A 190 5.85 -18.96 -5.69
CA PRO A 190 4.68 -18.95 -4.80
C PRO A 190 4.96 -18.20 -3.50
N GLY A 191 4.05 -17.32 -3.10
CA GLY A 191 4.20 -16.49 -1.89
C GLY A 191 5.09 -15.26 -2.08
N ALA A 192 5.40 -14.88 -3.32
CA ALA A 192 6.10 -13.63 -3.62
C ALA A 192 5.38 -12.41 -3.05
N VAL A 193 6.14 -11.50 -2.44
CA VAL A 193 5.63 -10.26 -1.86
C VAL A 193 5.32 -9.27 -2.98
N VAL A 194 4.06 -8.84 -3.04
CA VAL A 194 3.62 -7.78 -3.96
C VAL A 194 4.11 -6.44 -3.41
N GLY A 195 5.01 -5.80 -4.13
CA GLY A 195 5.59 -4.50 -3.78
C GLY A 195 4.70 -3.33 -4.18
N GLY A 196 3.89 -3.52 -5.22
CA GLY A 196 2.92 -2.56 -5.71
C GLY A 196 2.33 -2.98 -7.04
N GLN A 197 2.10 -2.02 -7.92
CA GLN A 197 1.36 -2.21 -9.17
C GLN A 197 1.84 -1.20 -10.21
N ASP A 198 1.95 -1.65 -11.46
CA ASP A 198 2.32 -0.78 -12.58
C ASP A 198 1.12 0.01 -13.12
N CYS A 199 1.37 1.00 -13.97
CA CYS A 199 0.34 1.91 -14.50
C CYS A 199 -0.77 1.19 -15.31
N ASN A 200 -0.47 0.01 -15.86
CA ASN A 200 -1.42 -0.85 -16.58
C ASN A 200 -2.22 -1.78 -15.65
N GLY A 201 -1.99 -1.72 -14.33
CA GLY A 201 -2.61 -2.58 -13.34
C GLY A 201 -1.88 -3.91 -13.10
N GLU A 202 -0.74 -4.16 -13.72
CA GLU A 202 0.06 -5.37 -13.49
C GLU A 202 0.69 -5.35 -12.09
N PRO A 203 0.57 -6.43 -11.30
CA PRO A 203 1.26 -6.53 -10.02
C PRO A 203 2.78 -6.47 -10.19
N LEU A 204 3.42 -5.64 -9.36
CA LEU A 204 4.88 -5.57 -9.27
C LEU A 204 5.33 -6.27 -8.00
N TYR A 205 6.31 -7.16 -8.12
CA TYR A 205 6.83 -7.93 -6.98
C TYR A 205 8.14 -7.34 -6.47
N VAL A 206 8.37 -7.45 -5.16
CA VAL A 206 9.63 -7.04 -4.54
C VAL A 206 10.74 -7.95 -5.06
N ALA A 207 11.68 -7.37 -5.80
CA ALA A 207 12.83 -8.07 -6.33
C ALA A 207 14.13 -7.37 -5.99
N ARG A 208 15.24 -8.06 -6.16
CA ARG A 208 16.58 -7.48 -6.14
C ARG A 208 17.48 -8.18 -7.15
N ALA A 209 18.49 -7.47 -7.65
CA ALA A 209 19.44 -8.03 -8.60
C ALA A 209 20.82 -7.39 -8.46
N GLN A 210 21.84 -8.10 -8.95
CA GLN A 210 23.21 -7.60 -8.96
C GLN A 210 23.42 -6.62 -10.12
N HIS A 211 24.10 -5.49 -9.86
CA HIS A 211 24.53 -4.56 -10.89
C HIS A 211 25.72 -3.73 -10.39
N GLU A 212 26.80 -3.64 -11.19
CA GLU A 212 28.00 -2.83 -10.88
C GLU A 212 28.55 -3.03 -9.45
N GLY A 213 28.58 -4.27 -8.97
CA GLY A 213 29.08 -4.59 -7.61
C GLY A 213 28.07 -4.36 -6.47
N ALA A 214 26.92 -3.73 -6.75
CA ALA A 214 25.83 -3.55 -5.81
C ALA A 214 24.74 -4.63 -5.94
N LEU A 215 24.10 -4.99 -4.82
CA LEU A 215 22.89 -5.80 -4.79
C LEU A 215 21.70 -4.86 -4.56
N ILE A 216 20.90 -4.63 -5.59
CA ILE A 216 19.98 -3.49 -5.63
C ILE A 216 18.53 -3.96 -5.57
N PRO A 217 17.72 -3.47 -4.61
CA PRO A 217 16.27 -3.64 -4.59
C PRO A 217 15.58 -2.91 -5.76
N GLY A 218 14.51 -3.51 -6.27
CA GLY A 218 13.75 -2.99 -7.39
C GLY A 218 12.39 -3.67 -7.52
N LYS A 219 11.89 -3.75 -8.76
CA LYS A 219 10.57 -4.30 -9.10
C LYS A 219 10.73 -5.46 -10.08
N LEU A 220 9.98 -6.54 -9.90
CA LEU A 220 9.75 -7.53 -10.93
C LEU A 220 8.48 -7.19 -11.70
N CYS A 221 8.62 -7.05 -13.02
CA CYS A 221 7.51 -7.00 -13.96
C CYS A 221 7.50 -8.31 -14.75
N ALA A 222 6.53 -9.18 -14.48
CA ALA A 222 6.53 -10.54 -15.02
C ALA A 222 6.27 -10.55 -16.53
N SER A 223 5.40 -9.66 -17.02
CA SER A 223 5.11 -9.52 -18.45
C SER A 223 6.33 -9.07 -19.26
N HIS A 224 7.24 -8.30 -18.65
CA HIS A 224 8.51 -7.87 -19.25
C HIS A 224 9.62 -8.91 -19.10
N GLY A 225 9.38 -10.01 -18.38
CA GLY A 225 10.32 -11.11 -18.22
C GLY A 225 11.59 -10.78 -17.41
N CYS A 226 11.62 -9.66 -16.68
CA CYS A 226 12.81 -9.22 -15.96
C CYS A 226 12.50 -8.37 -14.72
N ALA A 227 13.47 -8.30 -13.81
CA ALA A 227 13.46 -7.32 -12.72
C ALA A 227 14.14 -6.03 -13.17
N PHE A 228 13.62 -4.89 -12.75
CA PHE A 228 14.20 -3.58 -13.00
C PHE A 228 14.82 -3.05 -11.72
N VAL A 229 16.09 -2.64 -11.80
CA VAL A 229 16.82 -2.03 -10.68
C VAL A 229 17.30 -0.62 -11.04
N PRO A 230 17.18 0.36 -10.13
CA PRO A 230 17.63 1.73 -10.38
C PRO A 230 19.11 1.89 -10.05
N TRP A 231 19.90 2.41 -11.00
CA TRP A 231 21.31 2.72 -10.76
C TRP A 231 21.88 3.72 -11.77
N GLY A 232 22.69 4.66 -11.28
CA GLY A 232 23.47 5.58 -12.12
C GLY A 232 22.61 6.50 -13.00
N GLY A 233 21.41 6.85 -12.56
CA GLY A 233 20.46 7.66 -13.32
C GLY A 233 19.63 6.88 -14.36
N GLN A 234 19.75 5.55 -14.43
CA GLN A 234 19.06 4.71 -15.41
C GLN A 234 18.32 3.52 -14.77
N GLU A 235 17.30 3.02 -15.47
CA GLU A 235 16.62 1.76 -15.16
C GLU A 235 17.32 0.61 -15.88
N HIS A 236 17.65 -0.46 -15.14
CA HIS A 236 18.35 -1.62 -15.69
C HIS A 236 17.51 -2.88 -15.58
N GLY A 237 17.10 -3.46 -16.72
CA GLY A 237 16.45 -4.76 -16.77
C GLY A 237 17.44 -5.91 -16.51
N LYS A 238 17.08 -6.82 -15.61
CA LYS A 238 17.86 -7.98 -15.19
C LYS A 238 17.06 -9.25 -15.41
N PRO A 239 17.49 -10.13 -16.32
CA PRO A 239 16.78 -11.38 -16.60
C PRO A 239 16.93 -12.41 -15.48
N GLU A 240 17.98 -12.28 -14.66
CA GLU A 240 18.26 -13.08 -13.46
C GLU A 240 18.16 -12.17 -12.23
N TYR A 241 17.40 -12.60 -11.23
CA TYR A 241 17.07 -11.79 -10.06
C TYR A 241 16.63 -12.67 -8.89
N GLN A 242 16.43 -12.05 -7.73
CA GLN A 242 15.83 -12.67 -6.56
C GLN A 242 14.50 -12.02 -6.25
N VAL A 243 13.49 -12.82 -5.88
CA VAL A 243 12.16 -12.35 -5.44
C VAL A 243 12.02 -12.58 -3.95
N LEU A 244 11.47 -11.61 -3.23
CA LEU A 244 11.15 -11.77 -1.81
C LEU A 244 9.89 -12.62 -1.66
N VAL A 245 9.97 -13.71 -0.89
CA VAL A 245 8.89 -14.70 -0.69
C VAL A 245 8.62 -14.86 0.80
N GLY A 246 7.34 -14.80 1.20
CA GLY A 246 6.93 -14.95 2.60
C GLY A 246 7.53 -13.88 3.53
N GLY A 247 7.92 -12.74 2.95
CA GLY A 247 8.51 -11.62 3.66
C GLY A 247 7.49 -10.68 4.28
N PRO A 248 7.96 -9.66 5.00
CA PRO A 248 7.10 -8.63 5.51
C PRO A 248 6.28 -7.97 4.41
N ASN A 249 5.14 -7.40 4.80
CA ASN A 249 4.34 -6.55 3.92
C ASN A 249 3.83 -5.30 4.67
N ASN A 250 4.54 -4.91 5.72
CA ASN A 250 4.26 -3.71 6.49
C ASN A 250 5.07 -2.55 5.90
N TRP A 251 4.38 -1.50 5.45
CA TRP A 251 5.00 -0.36 4.78
C TRP A 251 4.81 0.89 5.62
N VAL A 252 5.92 1.48 6.04
CA VAL A 252 5.91 2.66 6.90
C VAL A 252 6.35 3.88 6.11
N ARG A 253 5.52 4.92 6.12
CA ARG A 253 5.87 6.21 5.52
C ARG A 253 7.01 6.87 6.28
N THR A 254 7.98 7.35 5.54
CA THR A 254 9.07 8.16 6.06
C THR A 254 9.55 9.13 4.99
N ASN A 255 10.57 9.92 5.32
CA ASN A 255 11.20 10.83 4.40
C ASN A 255 12.69 11.00 4.68
N GLY A 256 13.41 11.52 3.68
CA GLY A 256 14.81 11.87 3.81
C GLY A 256 15.65 10.67 4.25
N SER A 257 16.54 10.90 5.22
CA SER A 257 17.36 9.86 5.84
C SER A 257 16.69 9.17 7.04
N ASN A 258 15.41 9.43 7.31
CA ASN A 258 14.70 8.95 8.51
C ASN A 258 14.24 7.49 8.39
N VAL A 259 15.12 6.58 7.97
CA VAL A 259 14.81 5.15 7.90
C VAL A 259 14.58 4.61 9.33
N PRO A 260 13.39 4.07 9.66
CA PRO A 260 13.10 3.56 10.99
C PRO A 260 14.05 2.41 11.38
N PRO A 261 14.47 2.34 12.64
CA PRO A 261 15.25 1.19 13.13
C PRO A 261 14.50 -0.13 12.87
N GLY A 262 15.22 -1.11 12.32
CA GLY A 262 14.66 -2.41 11.98
C GLY A 262 14.02 -2.50 10.59
N ALA A 263 14.16 -1.47 9.74
CA ALA A 263 13.76 -1.56 8.33
C ALA A 263 14.35 -2.79 7.62
N PHE A 264 13.56 -3.40 6.75
CA PHE A 264 13.93 -4.63 6.08
C PHE A 264 15.06 -4.40 5.06
N PRO A 265 16.24 -5.00 5.26
CA PRO A 265 17.36 -4.83 4.35
C PRO A 265 17.08 -5.52 3.02
N GLY A 266 17.15 -4.75 1.93
CA GLY A 266 16.93 -5.23 0.59
C GLY A 266 18.21 -5.64 -0.14
N GLY A 267 19.34 -5.00 0.20
CA GLY A 267 20.61 -5.24 -0.47
C GLY A 267 21.71 -4.32 0.06
N GLN A 268 22.70 -4.05 -0.78
CA GLN A 268 23.87 -3.23 -0.44
C GLN A 268 24.40 -2.48 -1.67
N SER A 269 24.92 -1.28 -1.46
CA SER A 269 25.64 -0.52 -2.49
C SER A 269 27.01 -1.12 -2.81
N GLU A 270 27.66 -0.59 -3.83
CA GLU A 270 29.03 -0.92 -4.24
C GLU A 270 30.07 -0.69 -3.12
N ASP A 271 29.81 0.28 -2.24
CA ASP A 271 30.66 0.62 -1.09
C ASP A 271 30.28 -0.16 0.18
N GLY A 272 29.29 -1.05 0.10
CA GLY A 272 28.80 -1.84 1.23
C GLY A 272 27.79 -1.12 2.11
N GLU A 273 27.26 0.04 1.71
CA GLU A 273 26.16 0.69 2.42
C GLU A 273 24.89 -0.19 2.34
N PRO A 274 24.23 -0.50 3.46
CA PRO A 274 22.95 -1.19 3.42
C PRO A 274 21.89 -0.41 2.63
N LEU A 275 21.22 -1.10 1.70
CA LEU A 275 20.07 -0.58 0.97
C LEU A 275 18.80 -1.22 1.51
N PHE A 276 17.76 -0.42 1.72
CA PHE A 276 16.46 -0.90 2.17
C PHE A 276 15.47 -0.96 1.02
N VAL A 277 14.43 -1.79 1.19
CA VAL A 277 13.33 -1.84 0.22
C VAL A 277 12.39 -0.67 0.50
N GLY A 278 12.25 0.22 -0.48
CA GLY A 278 11.26 1.28 -0.44
C GLY A 278 10.27 1.16 -1.59
N ARG A 279 9.19 1.92 -1.51
CA ARG A 279 8.28 2.11 -2.63
C ARG A 279 7.73 3.52 -2.68
N VAL A 280 7.38 3.94 -3.89
CA VAL A 280 6.88 5.28 -4.20
C VAL A 280 5.69 5.14 -5.14
N ASN A 281 4.69 5.99 -4.97
CA ASN A 281 3.64 6.17 -5.96
C ASN A 281 4.07 7.27 -6.95
N HIS A 282 4.28 6.89 -8.21
CA HIS A 282 4.70 7.79 -9.27
C HIS A 282 3.94 7.48 -10.56
N GLU A 283 3.27 8.50 -11.11
CA GLU A 283 2.54 8.43 -12.40
C GLU A 283 1.56 7.23 -12.51
N GLY A 284 0.86 6.93 -11.41
CA GLY A 284 -0.11 5.83 -11.37
C GLY A 284 0.51 4.45 -11.17
N SER A 285 1.83 4.37 -10.98
CA SER A 285 2.57 3.15 -10.62
C SER A 285 2.99 3.24 -9.15
N LEU A 286 2.58 2.25 -8.34
CA LEU A 286 3.15 2.04 -7.01
C LEU A 286 4.31 1.08 -7.19
N THR A 287 5.54 1.58 -7.08
CA THR A 287 6.70 0.81 -7.51
C THR A 287 7.80 0.77 -6.47
N THR A 288 8.45 -0.39 -6.37
CA THR A 288 9.52 -0.63 -5.41
C THR A 288 10.89 -0.26 -5.96
N GLY A 289 11.78 0.09 -5.06
CA GLY A 289 13.13 0.54 -5.37
C GLY A 289 14.05 0.50 -4.16
N LYS A 290 15.23 1.10 -4.31
CA LYS A 290 16.26 1.14 -3.26
C LYS A 290 16.11 2.40 -2.44
N VAL A 291 16.09 2.26 -1.12
CA VAL A 291 16.28 3.38 -0.19
C VAL A 291 17.75 3.43 0.16
N GLN A 292 18.39 4.55 -0.13
CA GLN A 292 19.76 4.81 0.24
C GLN A 292 19.78 5.91 1.30
N GLN A 293 20.02 5.51 2.54
CA GLN A 293 19.85 6.39 3.69
C GLN A 293 20.81 7.58 3.66
N SER A 294 22.05 7.35 3.21
CA SER A 294 23.06 8.40 3.05
C SER A 294 22.66 9.49 2.04
N HIS A 295 21.88 9.11 1.02
CA HIS A 295 21.37 10.04 0.01
C HIS A 295 20.04 10.67 0.43
N GLY A 296 19.35 10.07 1.41
CA GLY A 296 18.07 10.55 1.92
C GLY A 296 16.92 10.41 0.94
N VAL A 297 16.98 9.42 0.04
CA VAL A 297 15.94 9.21 -0.98
C VAL A 297 15.68 7.72 -1.23
N CYS A 298 14.47 7.43 -1.70
CA CYS A 298 14.13 6.19 -2.39
C CYS A 298 14.28 6.40 -3.90
N TYR A 299 15.14 5.61 -4.53
CA TYR A 299 15.26 5.56 -5.98
C TYR A 299 14.39 4.44 -6.53
N ILE A 300 13.59 4.75 -7.54
CA ILE A 300 12.79 3.79 -8.30
C ILE A 300 13.21 3.75 -9.76
N SER A 301 12.95 2.63 -10.40
CA SER A 301 13.05 2.49 -11.85
C SER A 301 11.72 2.87 -12.50
N PHE A 302 11.70 3.82 -13.43
CA PHE A 302 10.49 4.19 -14.17
C PHE A 302 10.83 4.78 -15.54
N ALA A 303 10.14 4.33 -16.58
CA ALA A 303 10.29 4.81 -17.96
C ALA A 303 11.76 4.89 -18.45
N GLY A 304 12.58 3.88 -18.14
CA GLY A 304 13.99 3.84 -18.54
C GLY A 304 14.95 4.62 -17.63
N GLN A 305 14.45 5.32 -16.60
CA GLN A 305 15.25 6.19 -15.74
C GLN A 305 15.26 5.72 -14.28
N GLU A 306 16.31 6.13 -13.56
CA GLU A 306 16.32 6.12 -12.09
C GLU A 306 15.81 7.47 -11.58
N LEU A 307 14.75 7.44 -10.77
CA LEU A 307 14.11 8.63 -10.21
C LEU A 307 14.20 8.58 -8.69
N GLY A 308 14.68 9.65 -8.06
CA GLY A 308 14.85 9.75 -6.61
C GLY A 308 13.73 10.54 -5.92
N PHE A 309 13.21 10.01 -4.82
CA PHE A 309 12.11 10.60 -4.06
C PHE A 309 12.47 10.72 -2.58
N PRO A 310 12.36 11.92 -1.98
CA PRO A 310 12.64 12.11 -0.57
C PRO A 310 11.52 11.59 0.32
N ASP A 311 10.27 11.53 -0.16
CA ASP A 311 9.13 10.96 0.55
C ASP A 311 8.82 9.56 -0.01
N TYR A 312 8.80 8.55 0.86
CA TYR A 312 8.63 7.16 0.44
C TYR A 312 8.06 6.29 1.56
N GLU A 313 7.64 5.08 1.21
CA GLU A 313 7.32 4.03 2.15
C GLU A 313 8.48 3.04 2.23
N VAL A 314 8.89 2.63 3.43
CA VAL A 314 9.94 1.63 3.63
C VAL A 314 9.33 0.35 4.18
N LEU A 315 9.83 -0.78 3.70
CA LEU A 315 9.39 -2.10 4.14
C LEU A 315 9.92 -2.37 5.56
N MET A 316 9.01 -2.71 6.46
CA MET A 316 9.29 -3.05 7.86
C MET A 316 8.90 -4.51 8.12
N PRO A 317 9.64 -5.23 8.99
CA PRO A 317 9.29 -6.55 9.50
C PRO A 317 7.83 -6.70 9.97
#